data_AF-A0A646NU51-F1
#
_entry.id   AF-A0A646NU51-F1
#
_cell.length_a   1.000
_cell.length_b   1.000
_cell.length_c   1.000
_cell.angle_alpha   90.00
_cell.angle_beta   90.00
_cell.angle_gamma   90.00
#
_symmetry.space_group_name_H-M   'P 1'
#
loop_
_entity.id
_entity.type
_entity.pdbx_description
1 polymer ?
#
loop_
_entity_poly.entity_id
_entity_poly.type
_entity_poly.pdbx_seq_one_letter_code
_entity_poly.pdbx_strand_id
1 'polypeptide(L)'
;MRFVKLFGAATLFATMIASAQAGIIVTVKVKNSTTGPAAYTFEYFSGSVAPSPSTILPSATTTFALTSVADTVSGMRFVYTSGNKKCRFAASHQVNPTTKTPSWTKMGTSTGSDKATCNANITAIQSAPPYNYTVEFEIK
;
A
#
# COMPACT_ATOMS: atom_id res chain seq x y z
N MET A 1 -57.37 -13.78 30.20
CA MET A 1 -55.90 -13.78 30.37
C MET A 1 -55.26 -14.15 29.04
N ARG A 2 -54.66 -13.19 28.32
CA ARG A 2 -54.01 -13.41 27.03
C ARG A 2 -52.50 -13.23 27.23
N PHE A 3 -51.75 -14.32 27.16
CA PHE A 3 -50.29 -14.33 27.21
C PHE A 3 -49.74 -13.90 25.85
N VAL A 4 -49.14 -12.71 25.78
CA VAL A 4 -48.36 -12.27 24.63
C VAL A 4 -46.96 -12.85 24.78
N LYS A 5 -46.59 -13.77 23.88
CA LYS A 5 -45.22 -14.30 23.76
C LYS A 5 -44.34 -13.22 23.15
N LEU A 6 -43.36 -12.72 23.92
CA LEU A 6 -42.25 -11.93 23.41
C LEU A 6 -41.38 -12.80 22.50
N PHE A 7 -41.30 -12.45 21.22
CA PHE A 7 -40.25 -12.95 20.33
C PHE A 7 -39.05 -12.00 20.43
N GLY A 8 -38.03 -12.40 21.20
CA GLY A 8 -36.76 -11.71 21.27
C GLY A 8 -35.95 -11.96 19.99
N ALA A 9 -35.63 -10.90 19.25
CA ALA A 9 -34.69 -10.95 18.14
C ALA A 9 -33.26 -11.04 18.69
N ALA A 10 -32.63 -12.21 18.58
CA ALA A 10 -31.22 -12.38 18.87
C ALA A 10 -30.41 -11.80 17.69
N THR A 11 -29.82 -10.63 17.86
CA THR A 11 -28.82 -10.08 16.94
C THR A 11 -27.53 -10.88 17.09
N LEU A 12 -27.28 -11.77 16.12
CA LEU A 12 -26.00 -12.43 15.92
C LEU A 12 -24.97 -11.36 15.52
N PHE A 13 -24.18 -10.89 16.48
CA PHE A 13 -22.92 -10.22 16.18
C PHE A 13 -21.96 -11.27 15.61
N ALA A 14 -21.84 -11.30 14.29
CA ALA A 14 -20.75 -12.01 13.62
C ALA A 14 -19.44 -11.34 14.05
N THR A 15 -18.70 -11.99 14.95
CA THR A 15 -17.35 -11.58 15.30
C THR A 15 -16.48 -11.82 14.06
N MET A 16 -16.18 -10.73 13.36
CA MET A 16 -15.12 -10.71 12.35
C MET A 16 -13.81 -10.92 13.12
N ILE A 17 -13.34 -12.16 13.24
CA ILE A 17 -11.98 -12.44 13.68
C ILE A 17 -11.09 -11.96 12.55
N ALA A 18 -10.68 -10.69 12.58
CA ALA A 18 -9.57 -10.22 11.80
C ALA A 18 -8.34 -10.97 12.32
N SER A 19 -7.86 -11.96 11.56
CA SER A 19 -6.55 -12.54 11.82
C SER A 19 -5.53 -11.41 11.75
N ALA A 20 -4.96 -11.02 12.89
CA ALA A 20 -3.83 -10.10 12.94
C ALA A 20 -2.63 -10.82 12.32
N GLN A 21 -2.52 -10.78 10.99
CA GLN A 21 -1.41 -11.37 10.26
C GLN A 21 -0.19 -10.49 10.55
N ALA A 22 0.72 -10.99 11.37
CA ALA A 22 1.93 -10.31 11.82
C ALA A 22 2.99 -10.22 10.69
N GLY A 23 2.63 -9.56 9.59
CA GLY A 23 3.51 -9.31 8.45
C GLY A 23 4.19 -7.94 8.52
N ILE A 24 5.24 -7.75 7.71
CA ILE A 24 5.85 -6.44 7.50
C ILE A 24 4.78 -5.46 7.01
N ILE A 25 4.63 -4.32 7.69
CA ILE A 25 3.73 -3.23 7.28
C ILE A 25 4.55 -2.18 6.52
N VAL A 26 4.16 -1.93 5.28
CA VAL A 26 4.72 -0.85 4.46
C VAL A 26 3.69 0.25 4.33
N THR A 27 3.98 1.42 4.92
CA THR A 27 3.17 2.62 4.73
C THR A 27 3.56 3.27 3.41
N VAL A 28 2.63 3.35 2.47
CA VAL A 28 2.83 3.93 1.15
C VAL A 28 2.08 5.23 1.06
N LYS A 29 2.79 6.31 0.75
CA LYS A 29 2.19 7.59 0.39
C LYS A 29 2.46 7.88 -1.07
N VAL A 30 1.45 8.30 -1.81
CA VAL A 30 1.62 8.70 -3.21
C VAL A 30 1.03 10.08 -3.41
N LYS A 31 1.86 11.01 -3.86
CA LYS A 31 1.45 12.37 -4.19
C LYS A 31 1.28 12.52 -5.70
N ASN A 32 0.17 13.11 -6.10
CA ASN A 32 -0.03 13.57 -7.46
C ASN A 32 0.32 15.06 -7.55
N SER A 33 1.45 15.39 -8.15
CA SER A 33 1.88 16.76 -8.40
C SER A 33 1.68 17.18 -9.87
N THR A 34 0.88 16.42 -10.62
CA THR A 34 0.45 16.80 -11.97
C THR A 34 -0.79 17.71 -11.92
N THR A 35 -1.17 18.28 -13.06
CA THR A 35 -2.37 19.12 -13.19
C THR A 35 -3.68 18.32 -13.36
N GLY A 36 -3.59 17.03 -13.71
CA GLY A 36 -4.74 16.15 -13.94
C GLY A 36 -4.87 15.06 -12.87
N PRO A 37 -6.02 14.34 -12.81
CA PRO A 37 -6.17 13.21 -11.92
C PRO A 37 -5.20 12.07 -12.32
N ALA A 38 -4.57 11.46 -11.32
CA ALA A 38 -3.68 10.31 -11.52
C ALA A 38 -4.45 9.01 -11.25
N ALA A 39 -4.77 8.26 -12.30
CA ALA A 39 -5.46 6.97 -12.23
C ALA A 39 -4.50 5.85 -11.79
N TYR A 40 -4.96 5.03 -10.84
CA TYR A 40 -4.21 3.88 -10.34
C TYR A 40 -4.31 2.67 -11.29
N THR A 41 -3.24 1.89 -11.40
CA THR A 41 -3.26 0.56 -12.01
C THR A 41 -2.39 -0.40 -11.19
N PHE A 42 -2.98 -1.52 -10.82
CA PHE A 42 -2.28 -2.58 -10.09
C PHE A 42 -1.30 -3.34 -11.01
N GLU A 43 -0.15 -3.74 -10.46
CA GLU A 43 0.72 -4.72 -11.11
C GLU A 43 1.10 -5.87 -10.18
N TYR A 44 1.52 -5.60 -8.94
CA TYR A 44 1.96 -6.62 -7.99
C TYR A 44 1.95 -6.13 -6.54
N PHE A 45 1.49 -6.98 -5.61
CA PHE A 45 1.66 -6.83 -4.16
C PHE A 45 2.01 -8.17 -3.53
N SER A 46 3.01 -8.20 -2.64
CA SER A 46 3.36 -9.39 -1.85
C SER A 46 2.48 -9.53 -0.59
N GLY A 47 1.17 -9.35 -0.75
CA GLY A 47 0.20 -9.40 0.34
C GLY A 47 -1.02 -8.54 0.10
N SER A 48 -1.64 -8.08 1.19
CA SER A 48 -2.89 -7.31 1.14
C SER A 48 -2.63 -5.81 1.28
N VAL A 49 -3.48 -5.00 0.67
CA VAL A 49 -3.42 -3.54 0.78
C VAL A 49 -4.70 -2.96 1.36
N ALA A 50 -4.57 -1.96 2.23
CA ALA A 50 -5.69 -1.24 2.82
C ALA A 50 -5.37 0.24 3.12
N PRO A 51 -6.27 1.19 2.79
CA PRO A 51 -7.39 1.03 1.86
C PRO A 51 -6.89 0.65 0.45
N SER A 52 -7.79 0.15 -0.40
CA SER A 52 -7.47 -0.11 -1.81
C SER A 52 -7.03 1.20 -2.50
N PRO A 53 -5.87 1.21 -3.20
CA PRO A 53 -5.44 2.40 -3.93
C PRO A 53 -6.46 2.82 -4.99
N SER A 54 -6.62 4.13 -5.17
CA SER A 54 -7.61 4.73 -6.06
C SER A 54 -7.02 5.95 -6.78
N THR A 55 -7.82 6.56 -7.65
CA THR A 55 -7.44 7.80 -8.36
C THR A 55 -7.09 8.92 -7.38
N ILE A 56 -5.98 9.62 -7.64
CA ILE A 56 -5.52 10.75 -6.82
C ILE A 56 -5.80 12.06 -7.57
N LEU A 57 -6.55 12.98 -6.95
CA LEU A 57 -6.80 14.30 -7.52
C LEU A 57 -5.51 15.15 -7.63
N PRO A 58 -5.49 16.19 -8.49
CA PRO A 58 -4.34 17.10 -8.58
C PRO A 58 -3.94 17.66 -7.21
N SER A 59 -2.63 17.73 -6.95
CA SER A 59 -2.03 18.19 -5.68
C SER A 59 -2.40 17.37 -4.44
N ALA A 60 -3.18 16.30 -4.56
CA ALA A 60 -3.57 15.44 -3.45
C ALA A 60 -2.53 14.35 -3.18
N THR A 61 -2.61 13.79 -1.98
CA THR A 61 -1.82 12.62 -1.56
C THR A 61 -2.77 11.54 -1.07
N THR A 62 -2.52 10.29 -1.49
CA THR A 62 -3.19 9.12 -0.92
C THR A 62 -2.22 8.33 -0.05
N THR A 63 -2.75 7.62 0.94
CA THR A 63 -1.97 6.74 1.81
C THR A 63 -2.66 5.38 1.88
N PHE A 64 -1.88 4.31 1.73
CA PHE A 64 -2.32 2.94 1.97
C PHE A 64 -1.19 2.13 2.61
N ALA A 65 -1.56 1.07 3.31
CA ALA A 65 -0.62 0.12 3.88
C ALA A 65 -0.61 -1.16 3.04
N LEU A 66 0.58 -1.69 2.76
CA LEU A 66 0.77 -3.09 2.38
C LEU A 66 1.10 -3.89 3.63
N THR A 67 0.35 -4.95 3.89
CA THR A 67 0.71 -5.98 4.88
C THR A 67 1.27 -7.17 4.12
N SER A 68 2.56 -7.45 4.31
CA SER A 68 3.22 -8.58 3.66
C SER A 68 2.69 -9.92 4.18
N VAL A 69 2.67 -10.94 3.31
CA VAL A 69 2.42 -12.33 3.74
C VAL A 69 3.60 -12.97 4.46
N ALA A 70 4.77 -12.32 4.43
CA ALA A 70 6.00 -12.78 5.05
C ALA A 70 6.56 -11.75 6.05
N ASP A 71 7.41 -12.23 6.95
CA ASP A 71 8.07 -11.45 8.01
C ASP A 71 9.48 -10.93 7.62
N THR A 72 10.04 -11.46 6.54
CA THR A 72 11.43 -11.23 6.10
C THR A 72 11.54 -10.66 4.69
N VAL A 73 10.41 -10.56 3.97
CA VAL A 73 10.34 -9.98 2.63
C VAL A 73 9.04 -9.23 2.44
N SER A 74 9.10 -8.09 1.75
CA SER A 74 7.91 -7.42 1.22
C SER A 74 8.22 -6.78 -0.13
N GLY A 75 7.20 -6.59 -0.95
CA GLY A 75 7.35 -6.08 -2.30
C GLY A 75 6.05 -5.54 -2.87
N MET A 76 6.15 -4.46 -3.62
CA MET A 76 5.05 -3.86 -4.34
C MET A 76 5.51 -3.30 -5.67
N ARG A 77 4.61 -3.32 -6.64
CA ARG A 77 4.73 -2.61 -7.91
C ARG A 77 3.35 -2.16 -8.38
N PHE A 78 3.23 -0.91 -8.76
CA PHE A 78 1.99 -0.33 -9.26
C PHE A 78 2.28 0.86 -10.15
N VAL A 79 1.24 1.38 -10.78
CA VAL A 79 1.33 2.47 -11.73
C VAL A 79 0.34 3.57 -11.38
N TYR A 80 0.76 4.81 -11.59
CA TYR A 80 -0.13 5.97 -11.70
C TYR A 80 0.02 6.63 -13.06
N THR A 81 -1.11 6.98 -13.68
CA THR A 81 -1.18 7.63 -14.99
C THR A 81 -1.98 8.92 -14.89
N SER A 82 -1.41 10.05 -15.33
CA SER A 82 -2.09 11.34 -15.43
C SER A 82 -1.95 11.88 -16.85
N GLY A 83 -3.04 11.83 -17.63
CA GLY A 83 -2.99 12.06 -19.07
C GLY A 83 -2.00 11.10 -19.75
N ASN A 84 -1.01 11.67 -20.46
CA ASN A 84 0.05 10.92 -21.13
C ASN A 84 1.27 10.62 -20.24
N LYS A 85 1.32 11.18 -19.01
CA LYS A 85 2.39 10.93 -18.03
C LYS A 85 2.07 9.66 -17.26
N LYS A 86 3.03 8.74 -17.21
CA LYS A 86 2.87 7.46 -16.50
C LYS A 86 4.10 7.16 -15.66
N CYS A 87 3.89 6.86 -14.38
CA CYS A 87 4.93 6.44 -13.46
C CYS A 87 4.65 5.03 -12.96
N ARG A 88 5.63 4.15 -13.15
CA ARG A 88 5.67 2.83 -12.50
C ARG A 88 6.53 2.94 -11.24
N PHE A 89 5.93 2.63 -10.10
CA PHE A 89 6.56 2.67 -8.79
C PHE A 89 6.79 1.26 -8.26
N ALA A 90 7.90 1.07 -7.57
CA ALA A 90 8.20 -0.16 -6.85
C ALA A 90 8.92 0.14 -5.54
N ALA A 91 8.65 -0.68 -4.53
CA ALA A 91 9.44 -0.75 -3.32
C ALA A 91 9.50 -2.19 -2.83
N SER A 92 10.61 -2.55 -2.18
CA SER A 92 10.74 -3.87 -1.56
C SER A 92 11.65 -3.84 -0.35
N HIS A 93 11.49 -4.83 0.50
CA HIS A 93 12.35 -5.16 1.62
C HIS A 93 12.72 -6.65 1.53
N GLN A 94 13.95 -6.97 1.88
CA GLN A 94 14.40 -8.35 2.03
C GLN A 94 15.46 -8.46 3.15
N VAL A 95 15.41 -9.54 3.93
CA VAL A 95 16.45 -9.92 4.89
C VAL A 95 17.34 -10.97 4.27
N ASN A 96 18.65 -10.75 4.24
CA ASN A 96 19.61 -11.76 3.79
C ASN A 96 19.56 -12.97 4.75
N PRO A 97 19.33 -14.20 4.26
CA PRO A 97 19.15 -15.37 5.12
C PRO A 97 20.43 -15.78 5.85
N THR A 98 21.60 -15.46 5.30
CA THR A 98 22.92 -15.80 5.84
C THR A 98 23.40 -14.75 6.83
N THR A 99 23.43 -13.48 6.42
CA THR A 99 23.98 -12.38 7.26
C THR A 99 22.95 -11.73 8.17
N LYS A 100 21.66 -12.06 8.01
CA LYS A 100 20.51 -11.45 8.70
C LYS A 100 20.41 -9.93 8.50
N THR A 101 21.05 -9.41 7.45
CA THR A 101 21.06 -7.97 7.14
C THR A 101 19.83 -7.60 6.32
N PRO A 102 18.99 -6.66 6.79
CA PRO A 102 17.87 -6.16 6.00
C PRO A 102 18.32 -5.16 4.94
N SER A 103 17.60 -5.11 3.83
CA SER A 103 17.81 -4.14 2.75
C SER A 103 16.48 -3.68 2.18
N TRP A 104 16.41 -2.41 1.78
CA TRP A 104 15.23 -1.81 1.18
C TRP A 104 15.57 -1.19 -0.17
N THR A 105 14.70 -1.36 -1.14
CA THR A 105 14.83 -0.74 -2.45
C THR A 105 13.58 0.06 -2.79
N LYS A 106 13.76 1.09 -3.60
CA LYS A 106 12.71 2.01 -4.04
C LYS A 106 13.01 2.45 -5.47
N MET A 107 11.97 2.60 -6.27
CA MET A 107 12.10 2.96 -7.69
C MET A 107 10.87 3.71 -8.18
N GLY A 108 11.09 4.72 -9.01
CA GLY A 108 10.07 5.36 -9.83
C GLY A 108 10.59 5.48 -11.26
N THR A 109 9.83 4.97 -12.23
CA THR A 109 10.23 4.96 -13.65
C THR A 109 9.14 5.59 -14.51
N SER A 110 9.52 6.53 -15.38
CA SER A 110 8.62 7.10 -16.38
C SER A 110 8.40 6.11 -17.51
N THR A 111 7.14 5.79 -17.81
CA THR A 111 6.74 4.77 -18.80
C THR A 111 5.63 5.25 -19.73
N GLY A 112 5.33 6.55 -19.70
CA GLY A 112 4.30 7.18 -20.53
C GLY A 112 4.86 7.65 -21.87
N SER A 113 3.97 8.09 -22.76
CA SER A 113 4.39 8.78 -23.99
C SER A 113 4.99 10.15 -23.69
N ASP A 114 4.47 10.82 -22.66
CA ASP A 114 5.08 12.06 -22.15
C ASP A 114 6.03 11.74 -21.00
N LYS A 115 7.18 12.41 -21.01
CA LYS A 115 8.13 12.33 -19.90
C LYS A 115 7.48 12.81 -18.60
N ALA A 116 7.58 11.99 -17.56
CA ALA A 116 7.13 12.27 -16.20
C ALA A 116 8.32 12.23 -15.25
N THR A 117 8.27 12.97 -14.16
CA THR A 117 9.20 12.78 -13.04
C THR A 117 8.55 11.86 -12.02
N CYS A 118 9.19 10.72 -11.76
CA CYS A 118 8.68 9.67 -10.87
C CYS A 118 9.61 9.53 -9.66
N ASN A 119 9.33 10.26 -8.59
CA ASN A 119 10.18 10.21 -7.40
C ASN A 119 9.77 9.04 -6.50
N ALA A 120 10.76 8.46 -5.83
CA ALA A 120 10.58 7.44 -4.82
C ALA A 120 11.55 7.68 -3.66
N ASN A 121 11.03 7.84 -2.45
CA ASN A 121 11.83 8.07 -1.26
C ASN A 121 11.39 7.15 -0.11
N ILE A 122 12.34 6.55 0.61
CA ILE A 122 12.04 5.86 1.87
C ILE A 122 12.31 6.85 2.97
N THR A 123 11.29 7.18 3.76
CA THR A 123 11.35 8.26 4.76
C THR A 123 11.48 7.74 6.18
N ALA A 124 11.11 6.48 6.42
CA ALA A 124 11.28 5.83 7.71
C ALA A 124 11.55 4.34 7.51
N ILE A 125 12.44 3.78 8.32
CA ILE A 125 12.72 2.34 8.38
C ILE A 125 12.76 1.88 9.83
N GLN A 126 12.30 0.66 10.06
CA GLN A 126 12.57 -0.10 11.27
C GLN A 126 13.61 -1.16 10.92
N SER A 127 14.82 -1.06 11.47
CA SER A 127 15.93 -1.97 11.13
C SER A 127 15.87 -3.33 11.85
N ALA A 128 14.92 -3.51 12.75
CA ALA A 128 14.65 -4.76 13.47
C ALA A 128 13.23 -5.25 13.13
N PRO A 129 12.91 -6.55 13.34
CA PRO A 129 11.56 -7.07 13.15
C PRO A 129 10.49 -6.20 13.84
N PRO A 130 9.33 -5.95 13.20
CA PRO A 130 8.86 -6.58 11.95
C PRO A 130 9.32 -5.86 10.66
N TYR A 131 10.39 -5.04 10.68
CA TYR A 131 10.96 -4.37 9.50
C TYR A 131 10.02 -3.41 8.74
N ASN A 132 9.07 -2.82 9.45
CA ASN A 132 8.16 -1.84 8.89
C ASN A 132 8.91 -0.66 8.26
N TYR A 133 8.37 -0.10 7.19
CA TYR A 133 8.95 1.10 6.58
C TYR A 133 7.90 1.97 5.92
N THR A 134 8.24 3.25 5.72
CA THR A 134 7.42 4.21 5.00
C THR A 134 8.12 4.61 3.71
N VAL A 135 7.37 4.57 2.61
CA VAL A 135 7.83 4.99 1.29
C VAL A 135 6.88 6.05 0.72
N GLU A 136 7.46 7.08 0.15
CA GLU A 136 6.76 8.19 -0.49
C GLU A 136 7.08 8.20 -1.97
N PHE A 137 6.04 8.21 -2.79
CA PHE A 137 6.12 8.30 -4.24
C PHE A 137 5.48 9.59 -4.73
N GLU A 138 5.96 10.10 -5.85
CA GLU A 138 5.40 11.31 -6.45
C GLU A 138 5.46 11.23 -7.97
N ILE A 139 4.34 11.56 -8.63
CA ILE A 139 4.26 11.78 -10.07
C ILE A 139 4.18 13.29 -10.36
N LYS A 140 5.04 13.78 -11.26
CA LYS A 140 5.05 15.16 -11.78
C LYS A 140 5.05 15.19 -13.31
#